data_AF-A0A9D2ZV51-F1
#
_entry.id   AF-A0A9D2ZV51-F1
#
_cell.length_a   1.000
_cell.length_b   1.000
_cell.length_c   1.000
_cell.angle_alpha   90.00
_cell.angle_beta   90.00
_cell.angle_gamma   90.00
#
_symmetry.space_group_name_H-M   'P 1'
#
loop_
_entity.id
_entity.type
_entity.pdbx_description
1 polymer ?
#
loop_
_entity_poly.entity_id
_entity_poly.type
_entity_poly.pdbx_seq_one_letter_code
_entity_poly.pdbx_strand_id
1 'polypeptide(L)'
;MKIVRIIFAVYIGILTLTSCSSDEIKLPFDFGEGDFEEPFVGLLKSKPEVLVKSLDYFPFSLLSPDTLTFENEYEVVVNKECLRSRSSVTLQFRDTLYNPVDGVDFYVNGKLANNGDISFPLDSLAKTLSVKMMLSPSLGDTTLVGNIYVLGDELDEVDVQSANGYGYASVTLQYSPVKLSSWYCHQELGWPIILWLLWLLTALVCLAIFIFVAYLAIRLVLMIIALIFGAIRSAFESVGDAIDDLKDKFAGREWRKNTTKRAEQREEKKEEEKKDDEEDPLKMLYRDYPEVKTMVKSICNKSPSYFEERNIQVVRFGYRNYNVCWTFGGVNSKTCMHIHGNVIEANAGSLPGNGAYDGQLNEFLNFPLSNMTYKVDGCFIYTTDYMARTISATADISKAVRTLHRRQKDRSSEYKNWVRDMDGKLDDDGGHLIATRFNGPAERINIVPMTSSFQRNGVWANEFERNMANAVNSVKSVSTKIELSYSASSRRPWKLSTTTYIDGRLMHKSYQNKA
;
A
#
# COMPACT_ATOMS: atom_id res chain seq x y z
N MET A 1 20.40 -1.46 -40.49
CA MET A 1 21.48 -1.17 -39.51
C MET A 1 21.65 0.32 -39.14
N LYS A 2 21.32 1.31 -39.99
CA LYS A 2 21.47 2.74 -39.63
C LYS A 2 20.36 3.32 -38.73
N ILE A 3 19.15 2.75 -38.75
CA ILE A 3 18.01 3.23 -37.94
C ILE A 3 18.13 2.84 -36.45
N VAL A 4 18.73 1.67 -36.16
CA VAL A 4 18.94 1.19 -34.77
C VAL A 4 19.96 2.05 -34.01
N ARG A 5 20.94 2.64 -34.71
CA ARG A 5 21.93 3.55 -34.10
C ARG A 5 21.37 4.93 -33.75
N ILE A 6 20.35 5.41 -34.48
CA ILE A 6 19.71 6.69 -34.18
C ILE A 6 18.78 6.56 -32.97
N ILE A 7 18.08 5.42 -32.84
CA ILE A 7 17.23 5.13 -31.68
C ILE A 7 18.09 4.95 -30.41
N PHE A 8 19.27 4.32 -30.50
CA PHE A 8 20.20 4.19 -29.36
C PHE A 8 20.85 5.52 -28.94
N ALA A 9 21.15 6.43 -29.88
CA ALA A 9 21.76 7.72 -29.57
C ALA A 9 20.77 8.71 -28.93
N VAL A 10 19.48 8.65 -29.30
CA VAL A 10 18.42 9.45 -28.65
C VAL A 10 18.10 8.91 -27.25
N TYR A 11 18.24 7.60 -27.03
CA TYR A 11 18.04 6.98 -25.71
C TYR A 11 19.15 7.35 -24.70
N ILE A 12 20.40 7.45 -25.15
CA ILE A 12 21.52 7.88 -24.30
C ILE A 12 21.44 9.38 -23.97
N GLY A 13 20.89 10.21 -24.86
CA GLY A 13 20.69 11.65 -24.62
C GLY A 13 19.54 11.98 -23.67
N ILE A 14 18.58 11.07 -23.47
CA ILE A 14 17.46 11.26 -22.53
C ILE A 14 17.82 10.80 -21.11
N LEU A 15 18.78 9.88 -20.95
CA LEU A 15 19.26 9.41 -19.64
C LEU A 15 20.22 10.38 -18.94
N THR A 16 20.74 11.41 -19.61
CA THR A 16 21.68 12.39 -19.01
C THR A 16 21.03 13.68 -18.51
N LEU A 17 19.69 13.78 -18.48
CA LEU A 17 18.98 15.00 -18.07
C LEU A 17 18.18 14.90 -16.76
N THR A 18 18.35 13.82 -15.99
CA THR A 18 17.81 13.72 -14.63
C THR A 18 18.89 13.28 -13.65
N SER A 19 19.90 14.10 -13.48
CA SER A 19 20.70 14.11 -12.25
C SER A 19 20.73 15.55 -11.75
N CYS A 20 19.57 16.02 -11.30
CA CYS A 20 19.54 17.08 -10.30
C CYS A 20 19.85 16.40 -8.98
N SER A 21 21.10 16.45 -8.53
CA SER A 21 21.42 16.19 -7.14
C SER A 21 20.71 17.25 -6.30
N SER A 22 19.60 16.88 -5.66
CA SER A 22 19.18 17.60 -4.46
C SER A 22 20.30 17.43 -3.45
N ASP A 23 20.79 18.53 -2.87
CA ASP A 23 21.72 18.49 -1.74
C ASP A 23 21.01 17.86 -0.54
N GLU A 24 20.98 16.52 -0.50
CA GLU A 24 20.49 15.75 0.63
C GLU A 24 21.50 15.84 1.77
N ILE A 25 20.99 16.12 2.98
CA ILE A 25 21.78 16.07 4.21
C ILE A 25 22.10 14.58 4.47
N LYS A 26 23.27 14.13 4.00
CA LYS A 26 23.74 12.76 4.20
C LYS A 26 24.08 12.53 5.68
N LEU A 27 23.45 11.52 6.28
CA LEU A 27 23.71 11.11 7.65
C LEU A 27 25.10 10.46 7.77
N PRO A 28 25.74 10.48 8.96
CA PRO A 28 27.04 9.87 9.18
C PRO A 28 27.08 8.36 8.89
N PHE A 29 25.95 7.67 8.98
CA PHE A 29 25.78 6.27 8.58
C PHE A 29 24.66 6.17 7.55
N ASP A 30 24.88 6.74 6.37
CA ASP A 30 23.99 6.58 5.23
C ASP A 30 24.46 5.40 4.38
N PHE A 31 23.65 4.35 4.29
CA PHE A 31 23.94 3.19 3.44
C PHE A 31 23.44 3.38 2.00
N GLY A 32 22.63 4.40 1.75
CA GLY A 32 22.11 4.75 0.43
C GLY A 32 20.86 3.97 0.02
N GLU A 33 20.58 4.02 -1.27
CA GLU A 33 19.48 3.32 -1.94
C GLU A 33 20.05 2.17 -2.77
N GLY A 34 19.35 1.04 -2.80
CA GLY A 34 19.74 -0.08 -3.66
C GLY A 34 18.53 -0.79 -4.22
N ASP A 35 18.61 -1.05 -5.53
CA ASP A 35 17.58 -1.76 -6.27
C ASP A 35 17.86 -3.25 -6.22
N PHE A 36 16.86 -4.02 -5.81
CA PHE A 36 16.98 -5.45 -5.69
C PHE A 36 16.17 -6.17 -6.76
N GLU A 37 16.84 -6.84 -7.71
CA GLU A 37 16.17 -7.57 -8.79
C GLU A 37 15.67 -8.95 -8.33
N GLU A 38 14.66 -9.02 -7.44
CA GLU A 38 14.01 -10.31 -7.11
C GLU A 38 12.80 -10.62 -7.98
N PRO A 39 12.66 -11.87 -8.45
CA PRO A 39 11.53 -12.21 -9.31
C PRO A 39 10.15 -12.37 -8.70
N PHE A 40 9.97 -12.54 -7.38
CA PHE A 40 8.69 -13.09 -6.88
C PHE A 40 8.07 -12.45 -5.62
N VAL A 41 8.64 -11.40 -5.04
CA VAL A 41 8.13 -10.83 -3.77
C VAL A 41 7.27 -9.58 -3.97
N GLY A 42 6.64 -9.42 -5.14
CA GLY A 42 5.58 -8.42 -5.34
C GLY A 42 4.16 -8.99 -5.11
N LEU A 43 3.88 -10.17 -5.68
CA LEU A 43 2.52 -10.73 -5.77
C LEU A 43 2.20 -11.81 -4.73
N LEU A 44 3.23 -12.42 -4.12
CA LEU A 44 3.12 -13.55 -3.18
C LEU A 44 3.59 -13.17 -1.77
N LYS A 45 3.19 -11.98 -1.30
CA LYS A 45 3.56 -11.45 0.03
C LYS A 45 3.18 -12.38 1.20
N SER A 46 2.17 -13.24 1.00
CA SER A 46 1.86 -14.38 1.85
C SER A 46 2.33 -15.67 1.17
N LYS A 47 3.63 -15.99 1.19
CA LYS A 47 4.10 -17.24 0.56
C LYS A 47 3.44 -18.44 1.27
N PRO A 48 2.71 -19.31 0.56
CA PRO A 48 2.60 -20.70 1.01
C PRO A 48 4.01 -21.28 0.98
N GLU A 49 4.43 -21.92 2.08
CA GLU A 49 5.78 -22.49 2.26
C GLU A 49 6.22 -23.39 1.08
N VAL A 50 5.25 -23.96 0.36
CA VAL A 50 5.42 -24.74 -0.88
C VAL A 50 6.11 -23.98 -2.01
N LEU A 51 5.83 -22.68 -2.19
CA LEU A 51 6.38 -21.91 -3.30
C LEU A 51 7.81 -21.43 -3.02
N VAL A 52 8.19 -21.25 -1.75
CA VAL A 52 9.58 -20.97 -1.35
C VAL A 52 10.50 -22.10 -1.80
N LYS A 53 10.11 -23.35 -1.53
CA LYS A 53 10.88 -24.53 -1.93
C LYS A 53 11.02 -24.67 -3.43
N SER A 54 10.09 -24.12 -4.23
CA SER A 54 10.15 -24.21 -5.69
C SER A 54 11.34 -23.46 -6.30
N LEU A 55 11.88 -22.46 -5.60
CA LEU A 55 13.08 -21.71 -5.98
C LEU A 55 14.36 -22.55 -5.88
N ASP A 56 14.34 -23.61 -5.06
CA ASP A 56 15.46 -24.55 -4.92
C ASP A 56 15.53 -25.58 -6.07
N TYR A 57 14.52 -25.63 -6.95
CA TYR A 57 14.48 -26.55 -8.08
C TYR A 57 14.87 -25.85 -9.39
N PHE A 58 15.54 -26.60 -10.27
CA PHE A 58 15.89 -26.15 -11.61
C PHE A 58 14.63 -25.78 -12.43
N PRO A 59 14.65 -24.69 -13.24
CA PRO A 59 15.79 -23.81 -13.53
C PRO A 59 15.97 -22.65 -12.55
N PHE A 60 15.08 -22.49 -11.56
CA PHE A 60 15.06 -21.32 -10.67
C PHE A 60 16.25 -21.29 -9.70
N SER A 61 16.76 -22.46 -9.32
CA SER A 61 17.96 -22.58 -8.48
C SER A 61 19.23 -22.01 -9.12
N LEU A 62 19.25 -21.78 -10.44
CA LEU A 62 20.36 -21.11 -11.13
C LEU A 62 20.35 -19.58 -10.98
N LEU A 63 19.27 -19.02 -10.44
CA LEU A 63 18.98 -17.60 -10.33
C LEU A 63 18.69 -17.20 -8.87
N SER A 64 19.34 -17.88 -7.91
CA SER A 64 19.15 -17.66 -6.47
C SER A 64 19.16 -16.16 -6.15
N PRO A 65 18.22 -15.66 -5.32
CA PRO A 65 18.06 -14.22 -5.10
C PRO A 65 19.37 -13.64 -4.57
N ASP A 66 19.82 -12.53 -5.18
CA ASP A 66 20.94 -11.76 -4.63
C ASP A 66 20.56 -11.26 -3.21
N THR A 67 21.52 -11.11 -2.32
CA THR A 67 21.29 -10.38 -1.07
C THR A 67 21.82 -8.98 -1.28
N LEU A 68 20.95 -7.96 -1.21
CA LEU A 68 21.38 -6.59 -1.38
C LEU A 68 22.37 -6.24 -0.28
N THR A 69 23.58 -5.89 -0.70
CA THR A 69 24.72 -5.65 0.18
C THR A 69 25.14 -4.21 0.06
N PHE A 70 25.14 -3.49 1.17
CA PHE A 70 25.70 -2.15 1.29
C PHE A 70 26.94 -2.22 2.14
N GLU A 71 28.07 -1.69 1.68
CA GLU A 71 29.31 -1.69 2.42
C GLU A 71 29.91 -0.29 2.42
N ASN A 72 30.19 0.23 3.61
CA ASN A 72 30.76 1.55 3.82
C ASN A 72 31.84 1.50 4.91
N GLU A 73 32.83 2.37 4.79
CA GLU A 73 33.90 2.52 5.78
C GLU A 73 33.70 3.76 6.65
N TYR A 74 33.87 3.58 7.96
CA TYR A 74 33.72 4.63 8.96
C TYR A 74 34.97 4.69 9.83
N GLU A 75 35.47 5.88 10.12
CA GLU A 75 36.52 6.09 11.11
C GLU A 75 35.89 6.46 12.45
N VAL A 76 36.19 5.67 13.47
CA VAL A 76 35.75 5.91 14.86
C VAL A 76 36.94 6.40 15.65
N VAL A 77 36.84 7.62 16.18
CA VAL A 77 37.85 8.25 17.04
C VAL A 77 37.36 8.25 18.48
N VAL A 78 38.24 7.83 19.39
CA VAL A 78 37.95 7.68 20.82
C VAL A 78 38.91 8.51 21.67
N ASN A 79 38.49 8.85 22.89
CA ASN A 79 39.33 9.57 23.85
C ASN A 79 40.55 8.73 24.31
N LYS A 80 41.58 9.42 24.83
CA LYS A 80 42.83 8.79 25.30
C LYS A 80 42.66 7.92 26.54
N GLU A 81 41.65 8.19 27.37
CA GLU A 81 41.40 7.43 28.60
C GLU A 81 40.89 6.02 28.29
N CYS A 82 39.99 5.85 27.31
CA CYS A 82 39.57 4.51 26.85
C CYS A 82 40.72 3.63 26.36
N LEU A 83 41.72 4.24 25.70
CA LEU A 83 42.89 3.51 25.23
C LEU A 83 43.79 3.08 26.39
N ARG A 84 43.86 3.86 27.48
CA ARG A 84 44.64 3.52 28.68
C ARG A 84 44.02 2.36 29.46
N SER A 85 42.69 2.28 29.54
CA SER A 85 41.98 1.24 30.29
C SER A 85 41.75 -0.06 29.52
N ARG A 86 42.07 -0.09 28.21
CA ARG A 86 41.83 -1.24 27.31
C ARG A 86 40.35 -1.65 27.25
N SER A 87 39.46 -0.68 27.38
CA SER A 87 38.01 -0.91 27.29
C SER A 87 37.60 -1.45 25.92
N SER A 88 36.54 -2.24 25.90
CA SER A 88 35.87 -2.66 24.66
C SER A 88 34.71 -1.72 24.35
N VAL A 89 34.55 -1.39 23.07
CA VAL A 89 33.39 -0.65 22.59
C VAL A 89 32.46 -1.61 21.87
N THR A 90 31.17 -1.50 22.18
CA THR A 90 30.10 -2.25 21.52
C THR A 90 29.24 -1.30 20.70
N LEU A 91 29.09 -1.61 19.42
CA LEU A 91 28.11 -0.99 18.55
C LEU A 91 26.83 -1.82 18.55
N GLN A 92 25.70 -1.16 18.69
CA GLN A 92 24.38 -1.78 18.68
C GLN A 92 23.53 -1.17 17.57
N PHE A 93 23.25 -1.95 16.53
CA PHE A 93 22.32 -1.62 15.45
C PHE A 93 20.91 -1.99 15.91
N ARG A 94 20.01 -1.00 15.93
CA ARG A 94 18.63 -1.14 16.40
C ARG A 94 17.64 -0.46 15.46
N ASP A 95 16.39 -0.88 15.52
CA ASP A 95 15.27 -0.15 14.91
C ASP A 95 14.96 1.16 15.67
N THR A 96 13.88 1.84 15.26
CA THR A 96 13.40 3.07 15.93
C THR A 96 12.86 2.87 17.35
N LEU A 97 12.55 1.63 17.73
CA LEU A 97 12.00 1.22 19.03
C LEU A 97 13.03 0.53 19.93
N TYR A 98 14.31 0.51 19.54
CA TYR A 98 15.41 -0.14 20.27
C TYR A 98 15.42 -1.68 20.22
N ASN A 99 14.79 -2.29 19.23
CA ASN A 99 14.83 -3.74 19.01
C ASN A 99 15.86 -4.14 17.93
N PRO A 100 16.37 -5.38 17.96
CA PRO A 100 17.06 -5.95 16.80
C PRO A 100 16.18 -5.88 15.54
N VAL A 101 16.81 -5.73 14.38
CA VAL A 101 16.09 -5.58 13.11
C VAL A 101 15.94 -6.94 12.47
N ASP A 102 14.72 -7.47 12.43
CA ASP A 102 14.45 -8.74 11.76
C ASP A 102 14.71 -8.65 10.26
N GLY A 103 15.43 -9.63 9.71
CA GLY A 103 15.74 -9.70 8.27
C GLY A 103 16.88 -8.81 7.80
N VAL A 104 17.68 -8.24 8.73
CA VAL A 104 18.87 -7.44 8.41
C VAL A 104 20.08 -7.96 9.16
N ASP A 105 21.12 -8.32 8.43
CA ASP A 105 22.39 -8.74 9.00
C ASP A 105 23.43 -7.62 8.87
N PHE A 106 24.08 -7.28 9.98
CA PHE A 106 25.19 -6.33 10.00
C PHE A 106 26.50 -7.06 10.22
N TYR A 107 27.50 -6.73 9.42
CA TYR A 107 28.88 -7.20 9.53
C TYR A 107 29.78 -5.99 9.80
N VAL A 108 30.68 -6.10 10.76
CA VAL A 108 31.71 -5.07 11.00
C VAL A 108 33.08 -5.70 10.91
N ASN A 109 33.93 -5.19 10.01
CA ASN A 109 35.23 -5.75 9.66
C ASN A 109 35.14 -7.26 9.37
N GLY A 110 34.09 -7.68 8.65
CA GLY A 110 33.84 -9.07 8.27
C GLY A 110 33.26 -9.98 9.37
N LYS A 111 33.01 -9.48 10.58
CA LYS A 111 32.37 -10.24 11.67
C LYS A 111 30.89 -9.91 11.77
N LEU A 112 30.04 -10.92 11.86
CA LEU A 112 28.59 -10.76 12.05
C LEU A 112 28.28 -10.16 13.42
N ALA A 113 27.39 -9.17 13.45
CA ALA A 113 26.84 -8.57 14.67
C ALA A 113 25.67 -9.42 15.18
N ASN A 114 25.80 -9.99 16.37
CA ASN A 114 24.78 -10.88 16.93
C ASN A 114 23.59 -10.06 17.42
N ASN A 115 22.41 -10.22 16.82
CA ASN A 115 21.24 -9.37 17.08
C ASN A 115 21.53 -7.86 16.94
N GLY A 116 22.43 -7.51 16.01
CA GLY A 116 22.90 -6.14 15.81
C GLY A 116 23.96 -5.68 16.82
N ASP A 117 24.49 -6.55 17.68
CA ASP A 117 25.57 -6.19 18.63
C ASP A 117 26.92 -6.70 18.18
N ILE A 118 27.91 -5.81 18.20
CA ILE A 118 29.29 -6.15 17.90
C ILE A 118 30.27 -5.38 18.78
N SER A 119 31.11 -6.13 19.49
CA SER A 119 32.14 -5.58 20.37
C SER A 119 33.51 -5.71 19.71
N PHE A 120 34.32 -4.66 19.82
CA PHE A 120 35.71 -4.68 19.41
C PHE A 120 36.60 -4.01 20.45
N PRO A 121 37.85 -4.48 20.62
CA PRO A 121 38.82 -3.81 21.47
C PRO A 121 39.29 -2.51 20.81
N LEU A 122 39.59 -1.50 21.64
CA LEU A 122 40.27 -0.29 21.22
C LEU A 122 41.79 -0.46 21.38
N ASP A 123 42.49 -0.48 20.26
CA ASP A 123 43.94 -0.65 20.15
C ASP A 123 44.65 0.61 19.60
N SER A 124 43.88 1.57 19.09
CA SER A 124 44.34 2.86 18.56
C SER A 124 43.31 3.96 18.85
N LEU A 125 43.74 5.23 18.80
CA LEU A 125 42.86 6.40 19.01
C LEU A 125 41.83 6.58 17.89
N ALA A 126 42.14 6.10 16.69
CA ALA A 126 41.24 6.06 15.56
C ALA A 126 41.22 4.63 15.01
N LYS A 127 40.03 4.12 14.71
CA LYS A 127 39.82 2.77 14.19
C LYS A 127 38.85 2.80 13.02
N THR A 128 39.29 2.25 11.89
CA THR A 128 38.43 2.09 10.72
C THR A 128 37.54 0.85 10.87
N LEU A 129 36.26 1.04 10.62
CA LEU A 129 35.21 0.02 10.62
C LEU A 129 34.61 -0.05 9.22
N SER A 130 34.86 -1.14 8.48
CA SER A 130 34.01 -1.52 7.35
C SER A 130 32.71 -2.10 7.91
N VAL A 131 31.60 -1.39 7.71
CA VAL A 131 30.27 -1.87 8.09
C VAL A 131 29.54 -2.27 6.83
N LYS A 132 29.20 -3.56 6.76
CA LYS A 132 28.43 -4.18 5.70
C LYS A 132 27.04 -4.55 6.21
N MET A 133 26.01 -4.05 5.57
CA MET A 133 24.61 -4.38 5.83
C MET A 133 24.09 -5.28 4.71
N MET A 134 23.45 -6.38 5.09
CA MET A 134 22.82 -7.32 4.18
C MET A 134 21.33 -7.37 4.47
N LEU A 135 20.51 -7.08 3.46
CA LEU A 135 19.06 -7.12 3.58
C LEU A 135 18.52 -8.46 3.09
N SER A 136 17.55 -8.99 3.83
CA SER A 136 16.79 -10.15 3.39
C SER A 136 15.78 -9.76 2.30
N PRO A 137 15.76 -10.48 1.17
CA PRO A 137 14.71 -10.40 0.15
C PRO A 137 13.27 -10.48 0.71
N SER A 138 13.09 -11.18 1.84
CA SER A 138 11.78 -11.34 2.48
C SER A 138 11.14 -10.03 2.98
N LEU A 139 11.92 -8.95 3.08
CA LEU A 139 11.42 -7.65 3.52
C LEU A 139 10.56 -6.96 2.45
N GLY A 140 10.71 -7.33 1.18
CA GLY A 140 10.00 -6.74 0.04
C GLY A 140 10.30 -5.25 -0.17
N ASP A 141 9.40 -4.53 -0.84
CA ASP A 141 9.50 -3.06 -0.98
C ASP A 141 9.40 -2.41 0.40
N THR A 142 10.49 -1.83 0.87
CA THR A 142 10.54 -1.26 2.21
C THR A 142 11.58 -0.16 2.35
N THR A 143 11.33 0.71 3.33
CA THR A 143 12.31 1.68 3.81
C THR A 143 12.61 1.32 5.26
N LEU A 144 13.86 0.98 5.52
CA LEU A 144 14.34 0.65 6.85
C LEU A 144 15.04 1.86 7.44
N VAL A 145 14.67 2.17 8.67
CA VAL A 145 15.28 3.24 9.45
C VAL A 145 15.59 2.70 10.82
N GLY A 146 16.80 2.96 11.28
CA GLY A 146 17.20 2.61 12.63
C GLY A 146 18.26 3.52 13.19
N ASN A 147 18.78 3.11 14.34
CA ASN A 147 19.73 3.85 15.13
C ASN A 147 20.93 2.97 15.44
N ILE A 148 22.10 3.60 15.52
CA ILE A 148 23.32 2.99 16.03
C ILE A 148 23.54 3.56 17.43
N TYR A 149 23.73 2.68 18.39
CA TYR A 149 24.11 3.04 19.74
C TYR A 149 25.54 2.58 20.02
N VAL A 150 26.23 3.35 20.86
CA VAL A 150 27.54 2.99 21.37
C VAL A 150 27.41 2.69 22.86
N LEU A 151 28.01 1.58 23.27
CA LEU A 151 28.20 1.18 24.65
C LEU A 151 29.70 1.02 24.89
N GLY A 152 30.27 1.75 25.84
CA GLY A 152 31.67 1.60 26.23
C GLY A 152 31.87 2.01 27.67
N ASP A 153 32.77 1.30 28.36
CA ASP A 153 33.20 1.63 29.71
C ASP A 153 34.29 2.71 29.63
N GLU A 154 34.13 3.81 30.38
CA GLU A 154 35.08 4.95 30.44
C GLU A 154 35.26 5.72 29.11
N LEU A 155 34.27 5.62 28.23
CA LEU A 155 34.21 6.33 26.96
C LEU A 155 33.55 7.67 27.21
N ASP A 156 34.31 8.77 27.08
CA ASP A 156 33.81 10.13 27.33
C ASP A 156 33.22 10.75 26.06
N GLU A 157 33.86 10.51 24.92
CA GLU A 157 33.49 11.09 23.63
C GLU A 157 33.84 10.11 22.50
N VAL A 158 32.93 10.01 21.54
CA VAL A 158 33.10 9.22 20.32
C VAL A 158 32.77 10.10 19.13
N ASP A 159 33.74 10.23 18.24
CA ASP A 159 33.54 10.86 16.94
C ASP A 159 33.51 9.78 15.88
N VAL A 160 32.53 9.86 14.99
CA VAL A 160 32.46 9.03 13.79
C VAL A 160 32.38 9.90 12.56
N GLN A 161 33.26 9.60 11.62
CA GLN A 161 33.30 10.21 10.31
C GLN A 161 33.25 9.14 9.23
N SER A 162 32.43 9.36 8.21
CA SER A 162 32.44 8.52 7.02
C SER A 162 33.72 8.73 6.22
N ALA A 163 34.33 7.66 5.72
CA ALA A 163 35.58 7.72 4.95
C ALA A 163 35.45 8.52 3.64
N ASN A 164 34.24 8.68 3.13
CA ASN A 164 33.95 9.50 1.94
C ASN A 164 33.82 11.01 2.23
N GLY A 165 34.03 11.45 3.49
CA GLY A 165 34.00 12.85 3.91
C GLY A 165 32.60 13.44 4.12
N TYR A 166 31.54 12.65 3.92
CA TYR A 166 30.15 13.06 4.10
C TYR A 166 29.58 12.54 5.43
N GLY A 167 29.22 13.45 6.34
CA GLY A 167 28.60 13.12 7.62
C GLY A 167 29.61 12.95 8.78
N TYR A 168 29.31 13.62 9.88
CA TYR A 168 30.08 13.60 11.13
C TYR A 168 29.09 13.50 12.30
N ALA A 169 29.34 12.56 13.22
CA ALA A 169 28.64 12.46 14.49
C ALA A 169 29.67 12.54 15.62
N SER A 170 29.44 13.45 16.57
CA SER A 170 30.19 13.52 17.82
C SER A 170 29.22 13.34 18.96
N VAL A 171 29.53 12.42 19.87
CA VAL A 171 28.68 12.12 21.01
C VAL A 171 29.50 12.05 22.28
N THR A 172 29.19 12.94 23.21
CA THR A 172 29.68 12.88 24.59
C THR A 172 28.82 11.91 25.39
N LEU A 173 29.44 10.91 25.99
CA LEU A 173 28.79 9.86 26.76
C LEU A 173 28.65 10.30 28.22
N GLN A 174 27.45 10.78 28.57
CA GLN A 174 27.08 11.06 29.97
C GLN A 174 26.32 9.89 30.63
N TYR A 175 25.72 9.02 29.80
CA TYR A 175 24.96 7.82 30.18
C TYR A 175 25.30 6.72 29.16
N SER A 176 25.02 5.44 29.41
CA SER A 176 25.34 4.35 28.48
C SER A 176 24.15 3.38 28.45
N PRO A 177 23.58 3.02 27.28
CA PRO A 177 24.00 3.31 25.90
C PRO A 177 23.56 4.69 25.39
N VAL A 178 24.33 5.27 24.45
CA VAL A 178 23.98 6.55 23.79
C VAL A 178 23.81 6.35 22.29
N LYS A 179 22.79 7.00 21.74
CA LYS A 179 22.56 7.03 20.31
C LYS A 179 23.69 7.79 19.63
N LEU A 180 24.45 7.09 18.80
CA LEU A 180 25.55 7.63 18.01
C LEU A 180 25.03 8.30 16.73
N SER A 181 24.18 7.60 15.98
CA SER A 181 23.61 8.12 14.73
C SER A 181 22.34 7.35 14.34
N SER A 182 21.70 7.79 13.25
CA SER A 182 20.65 7.03 12.56
C SER A 182 21.19 6.49 11.24
N TRP A 183 20.70 5.31 10.85
CA TRP A 183 20.95 4.72 9.54
C TRP A 183 19.66 4.61 8.75
N TYR A 184 19.80 4.72 7.44
CA TYR A 184 18.72 4.69 6.47
C TYR A 184 19.08 3.72 5.36
N CYS A 185 18.08 2.96 4.91
CA CYS A 185 18.19 2.11 3.75
C CYS A 185 16.85 2.01 3.03
N HIS A 186 16.87 2.13 1.72
CA HIS A 186 15.71 1.86 0.88
C HIS A 186 15.95 0.63 0.02
N GLN A 187 14.96 -0.26 -0.03
CA GLN A 187 14.94 -1.44 -0.87
C GLN A 187 13.69 -1.39 -1.75
N GLU A 188 13.89 -1.38 -3.07
CA GLU A 188 12.84 -1.59 -4.06
C GLU A 188 13.04 -2.93 -4.77
N LEU A 189 11.95 -3.68 -4.97
CA LEU A 189 11.95 -4.87 -5.80
C LEU A 189 11.86 -4.47 -7.28
N GLY A 190 12.96 -4.66 -7.98
CA GLY A 190 13.01 -4.62 -9.43
C GLY A 190 12.08 -5.67 -10.04
N TRP A 191 11.57 -5.38 -11.24
CA TRP A 191 10.79 -6.34 -12.02
C TRP A 191 11.71 -7.06 -13.01
N PRO A 192 12.26 -8.25 -12.69
CA PRO A 192 13.06 -8.99 -13.66
C PRO A 192 12.12 -9.61 -14.71
N ILE A 193 11.84 -8.86 -15.77
CA ILE A 193 10.99 -9.26 -16.90
C ILE A 193 11.42 -10.63 -17.46
N ILE A 194 12.73 -10.93 -17.43
CA ILE A 194 13.30 -12.20 -17.90
C ILE A 194 12.78 -13.40 -17.11
N LEU A 195 12.65 -13.28 -15.78
CA LEU A 195 12.16 -14.34 -14.91
C LEU A 195 10.65 -14.57 -15.08
N TRP A 196 9.87 -13.52 -15.32
CA TRP A 196 8.46 -13.63 -15.69
C TRP A 196 8.27 -14.33 -17.04
N LEU A 197 9.12 -14.04 -18.03
CA LEU A 197 9.11 -14.71 -19.32
C LEU A 197 9.46 -16.21 -19.19
N LEU A 198 10.43 -16.56 -18.34
CA LEU A 198 10.76 -17.95 -18.02
C LEU A 198 9.60 -18.68 -17.33
N TRP A 199 8.90 -18.02 -16.40
CA TRP A 199 7.70 -18.57 -15.75
C TRP A 199 6.58 -18.83 -16.75
N LEU A 200 6.29 -17.84 -17.60
CA LEU A 200 5.28 -17.96 -18.65
C LEU A 200 5.61 -19.09 -19.62
N LEU A 201 6.88 -19.20 -20.04
CA LEU A 201 7.34 -20.28 -20.91
C LEU A 201 7.14 -21.66 -20.25
N THR A 202 7.51 -21.80 -18.97
CA THR A 202 7.35 -23.04 -18.22
C THR A 202 5.88 -23.43 -18.07
N ALA A 203 5.01 -22.46 -17.74
CA ALA A 203 3.56 -22.68 -17.65
C ALA A 203 2.95 -23.12 -18.99
N LEU A 204 3.40 -22.51 -20.10
CA LEU A 204 2.98 -22.89 -21.45
C LEU A 204 3.43 -24.30 -21.82
N VAL A 205 4.65 -24.70 -21.45
CA VAL A 205 5.15 -26.07 -21.66
C VAL A 205 4.32 -27.08 -20.84
N CYS A 206 4.04 -26.79 -19.56
CA CYS A 206 3.19 -27.64 -18.73
C CYS A 206 1.77 -27.78 -19.30
N LEU A 207 1.19 -26.68 -19.79
CA LEU A 207 -0.12 -26.69 -20.43
C LEU A 207 -0.10 -27.51 -21.73
N ALA A 208 0.95 -27.39 -22.54
CA ALA A 208 1.10 -28.18 -23.76
C ALA A 208 1.22 -29.69 -23.45
N ILE A 209 1.98 -30.06 -22.42
CA ILE A 209 2.08 -31.45 -21.95
C ILE A 209 0.71 -31.95 -21.49
N PHE A 210 -0.03 -31.16 -20.71
CA PHE A 210 -1.36 -31.53 -20.25
C PHE A 210 -2.34 -31.75 -21.41
N ILE A 211 -2.38 -30.83 -22.38
CA ILE A 211 -3.21 -30.95 -23.59
C ILE A 211 -2.82 -32.21 -24.38
N PHE A 212 -1.52 -32.50 -24.50
CA PHE A 212 -1.03 -33.67 -25.19
C PHE A 212 -1.45 -34.98 -24.49
N VAL A 213 -1.34 -35.05 -23.17
CA VAL A 213 -1.80 -36.20 -22.38
C VAL A 213 -3.31 -36.38 -22.49
N ALA A 214 -4.09 -35.30 -22.41
CA ALA A 214 -5.53 -35.34 -22.61
C ALA A 214 -5.92 -35.82 -24.02
N TYR A 215 -5.20 -35.35 -25.05
CA TYR A 215 -5.36 -35.82 -26.42
C TYR A 215 -5.09 -37.32 -26.56
N LEU A 216 -4.00 -37.82 -25.96
CA LEU A 216 -3.67 -39.24 -25.95
C LEU A 216 -4.75 -40.07 -25.23
N ALA A 217 -5.27 -39.59 -24.11
CA ALA A 217 -6.35 -40.25 -23.38
C ALA A 217 -7.64 -40.33 -24.20
N ILE A 218 -8.04 -39.23 -24.86
CA ILE A 218 -9.20 -39.21 -25.76
C ILE A 218 -9.01 -40.18 -26.93
N ARG A 219 -7.82 -40.17 -27.55
CA ARG A 219 -7.46 -41.12 -28.62
C ARG A 219 -7.55 -42.58 -28.16
N LEU A 220 -7.07 -42.87 -26.95
CA LEU A 220 -7.15 -44.20 -26.36
C LEU A 220 -8.61 -44.63 -26.16
N VAL A 221 -9.45 -43.74 -25.63
CA VAL A 221 -10.90 -44.00 -25.45
C VAL A 221 -11.58 -44.25 -26.80
N LEU A 222 -11.31 -43.44 -27.82
CA LEU A 222 -11.85 -43.63 -29.17
C LEU A 222 -11.40 -44.97 -29.79
N MET A 223 -10.15 -45.38 -29.56
CA MET A 223 -9.65 -46.68 -30.02
C MET A 223 -10.36 -47.84 -29.31
N ILE A 224 -10.58 -47.74 -28.00
CA ILE A 224 -11.34 -48.74 -27.23
C ILE A 224 -12.79 -48.81 -27.71
N ILE A 225 -13.43 -47.67 -27.93
CA ILE A 225 -14.79 -47.60 -28.51
C ILE A 225 -14.82 -48.27 -29.88
N ALA A 226 -13.85 -47.98 -30.76
CA ALA A 226 -13.77 -48.60 -32.08
C ALA A 226 -13.56 -50.12 -32.01
N LEU A 227 -12.75 -50.62 -31.06
CA LEU A 227 -12.57 -52.05 -30.82
C LEU A 227 -13.86 -52.71 -30.30
N ILE A 228 -14.55 -52.07 -29.36
CA ILE A 228 -15.84 -52.54 -28.83
C ILE A 228 -16.90 -52.55 -29.93
N PHE A 229 -17.03 -51.47 -30.71
CA PHE A 229 -17.96 -51.42 -31.85
C PHE A 229 -17.60 -52.41 -32.94
N GLY A 230 -16.31 -52.65 -33.20
CA GLY A 230 -15.84 -53.68 -34.13
C GLY A 230 -16.22 -55.10 -33.66
N ALA A 231 -16.04 -55.40 -32.37
CA ALA A 231 -16.43 -56.67 -31.77
C ALA A 231 -17.95 -56.85 -31.72
N ILE A 232 -18.70 -55.78 -31.38
CA ILE A 232 -20.17 -55.77 -31.43
C ILE A 232 -20.65 -55.98 -32.86
N ARG A 233 -20.03 -55.32 -33.85
CA ARG A 233 -20.39 -55.48 -35.26
C ARG A 233 -20.11 -56.89 -35.77
N SER A 234 -18.97 -57.51 -35.43
CA SER A 234 -18.71 -58.90 -35.84
C SER A 234 -19.66 -59.88 -35.15
N ALA A 235 -20.03 -59.62 -33.89
CA ALA A 235 -21.06 -60.41 -33.19
C ALA A 235 -22.44 -60.21 -33.83
N PHE A 236 -22.82 -58.99 -34.20
CA PHE A 236 -24.08 -58.68 -34.89
C PHE A 236 -24.13 -59.21 -36.32
N GLU A 237 -23.01 -59.29 -37.04
CA GLU A 237 -22.94 -59.93 -38.36
C GLU A 237 -23.15 -61.44 -38.22
N SER A 238 -22.53 -62.10 -37.21
CA SER A 238 -22.78 -63.53 -36.93
C SER A 238 -24.22 -63.83 -36.46
N VAL A 239 -24.85 -62.88 -35.77
CA VAL A 239 -26.25 -62.97 -35.33
C VAL A 239 -27.19 -62.58 -36.47
N GLY A 240 -26.79 -61.67 -37.35
CA GLY A 240 -27.49 -61.26 -38.56
C GLY A 240 -27.64 -62.42 -39.55
N ASP A 241 -26.56 -63.16 -39.79
CA ASP A 241 -26.59 -64.38 -40.61
C ASP A 241 -27.51 -65.46 -40.01
N ALA A 242 -27.53 -65.60 -38.67
CA ALA A 242 -28.45 -66.50 -37.98
C ALA A 242 -29.90 -66.01 -37.97
N ILE A 243 -30.13 -64.69 -37.93
CA ILE A 243 -31.45 -64.05 -37.98
C ILE A 243 -32.00 -64.09 -39.41
N ASP A 244 -31.17 -63.98 -40.43
CA ASP A 244 -31.61 -64.07 -41.82
C ASP A 244 -31.95 -65.53 -42.21
N ASP A 245 -31.25 -66.55 -41.67
CA ASP A 245 -31.70 -67.96 -41.74
C ASP A 245 -33.03 -68.21 -41.00
N LEU A 246 -33.31 -67.45 -39.93
CA LEU A 246 -34.56 -67.51 -39.19
C LEU A 246 -35.70 -66.73 -39.88
N LYS A 247 -35.40 -65.63 -40.58
CA LYS A 247 -36.39 -64.82 -41.32
C LYS A 247 -36.88 -65.53 -42.58
N ASP A 248 -36.03 -66.29 -43.27
CA ASP A 248 -36.46 -67.13 -44.39
C ASP A 248 -37.46 -68.22 -43.93
N LYS A 249 -37.41 -68.62 -42.66
CA LYS A 249 -38.35 -69.60 -42.05
C LYS A 249 -39.63 -68.97 -41.49
N PHE A 250 -39.68 -67.66 -41.28
CA PHE A 250 -40.80 -66.98 -40.60
C PHE A 250 -41.37 -65.77 -41.38
N ALA A 251 -41.17 -65.71 -42.70
CA ALA A 251 -41.82 -64.71 -43.57
C ALA A 251 -43.32 -64.99 -43.75
N GLY A 252 -44.08 -64.82 -42.66
CA GLY A 252 -45.53 -64.85 -42.62
C GLY A 252 -46.05 -63.89 -41.55
N ARG A 253 -46.49 -62.72 -42.02
CA ARG A 253 -47.31 -61.66 -41.36
C ARG A 253 -46.61 -60.38 -40.92
N GLU A 254 -47.29 -59.30 -41.30
CA GLU A 254 -47.06 -57.89 -41.05
C GLU A 254 -46.92 -57.51 -39.57
N TRP A 255 -46.17 -56.44 -39.26
CA TRP A 255 -46.74 -55.14 -38.84
C TRP A 255 -45.64 -54.12 -38.50
N ARG A 256 -46.07 -52.86 -38.35
CA ARG A 256 -45.40 -51.60 -38.61
C ARG A 256 -45.35 -50.74 -37.32
N LYS A 257 -44.37 -49.82 -37.27
CA LYS A 257 -44.34 -48.48 -36.62
C LYS A 257 -43.69 -48.28 -35.23
N ASN A 258 -42.84 -47.24 -35.27
CA ASN A 258 -42.61 -46.13 -34.32
C ASN A 258 -41.79 -46.37 -33.05
N THR A 259 -40.65 -45.68 -32.97
CA THR A 259 -40.40 -44.67 -31.93
C THR A 259 -39.15 -43.83 -32.25
N THR A 260 -39.36 -42.67 -32.87
CA THR A 260 -38.40 -41.55 -32.80
C THR A 260 -39.20 -40.29 -32.52
N LYS A 261 -39.40 -40.00 -31.22
CA LYS A 261 -39.87 -38.70 -30.70
C LYS A 261 -39.60 -38.65 -29.20
N ARG A 262 -38.31 -38.58 -28.83
CA ARG A 262 -37.90 -38.32 -27.44
C ARG A 262 -36.47 -37.75 -27.31
N ALA A 263 -35.99 -37.01 -28.31
CA ALA A 263 -34.64 -36.44 -28.29
C ALA A 263 -34.59 -34.91 -28.47
N GLU A 264 -35.67 -34.24 -28.85
CA GLU A 264 -35.63 -32.80 -29.22
C GLU A 264 -36.28 -31.85 -28.19
N GLN A 265 -36.41 -32.25 -26.92
CA GLN A 265 -36.97 -31.35 -25.87
C GLN A 265 -36.09 -31.26 -24.61
N ARG A 266 -34.80 -31.58 -24.71
CA ARG A 266 -33.86 -31.50 -23.58
C ARG A 266 -32.71 -30.50 -23.75
N GLU A 267 -32.63 -29.81 -24.88
CA GLU A 267 -31.57 -28.82 -25.13
C GLU A 267 -32.06 -27.37 -25.00
N GLU A 268 -33.34 -27.06 -25.20
CA GLU A 268 -33.86 -25.69 -25.01
C GLU A 268 -34.11 -25.26 -23.55
N LYS A 269 -33.92 -26.15 -22.58
CA LYS A 269 -34.12 -25.84 -21.15
C LYS A 269 -32.82 -25.66 -20.34
N LYS A 270 -31.66 -25.68 -20.99
CA LYS A 270 -30.35 -25.49 -20.36
C LYS A 270 -29.60 -24.24 -20.82
N GLU A 271 -30.18 -23.45 -21.73
CA GLU A 271 -29.61 -22.18 -22.18
C GLU A 271 -30.36 -20.94 -21.66
N GLU A 272 -31.50 -21.10 -20.96
CA GLU A 272 -32.21 -20.00 -20.29
C GLU A 272 -31.78 -19.77 -18.82
N GLU A 273 -30.92 -20.62 -18.24
CA GLU A 273 -30.42 -20.49 -16.84
C GLU A 273 -28.98 -19.93 -16.74
N LYS A 274 -28.44 -19.33 -17.81
CA LYS A 274 -27.08 -18.75 -17.83
C LYS A 274 -27.04 -17.24 -18.14
N LYS A 275 -28.15 -16.52 -17.88
CA LYS A 275 -28.27 -15.08 -18.17
C LYS A 275 -28.75 -14.19 -17.03
N ASP A 276 -28.85 -14.71 -15.81
CA ASP A 276 -29.02 -13.91 -14.59
C ASP A 276 -27.78 -14.11 -13.70
N ASP A 277 -27.17 -12.99 -13.29
CA ASP A 277 -26.19 -12.80 -12.19
C ASP A 277 -24.97 -11.91 -12.53
N GLU A 278 -25.10 -10.95 -13.47
CA GLU A 278 -24.40 -9.66 -13.27
C GLU A 278 -25.18 -8.87 -12.22
N GLU A 279 -24.94 -9.20 -10.95
CA GLU A 279 -25.54 -8.52 -9.81
C GLU A 279 -25.27 -7.00 -9.91
N ASP A 280 -26.32 -6.18 -9.85
CA ASP A 280 -26.26 -4.71 -9.89
C ASP A 280 -25.11 -4.18 -9.00
N PRO A 281 -24.11 -3.46 -9.56
CA PRO A 281 -22.95 -2.99 -8.81
C PRO A 281 -23.30 -2.20 -7.54
N LEU A 282 -24.41 -1.46 -7.54
CA LEU A 282 -24.89 -0.73 -6.37
C LEU A 282 -25.37 -1.67 -5.26
N LYS A 283 -26.08 -2.76 -5.61
CA LYS A 283 -26.48 -3.81 -4.65
C LYS A 283 -25.26 -4.52 -4.07
N MET A 284 -24.26 -4.82 -4.90
CA MET A 284 -23.01 -5.42 -4.45
C MET A 284 -22.26 -4.49 -3.48
N LEU A 285 -22.18 -3.19 -3.80
CA LEU A 285 -21.58 -2.18 -2.94
C LEU A 285 -22.26 -2.14 -1.56
N TYR A 286 -23.60 -2.11 -1.52
CA TYR A 286 -24.33 -2.10 -0.25
C TYR A 286 -24.22 -3.41 0.53
N ARG A 287 -24.03 -4.55 -0.14
CA ARG A 287 -23.77 -5.82 0.55
C ARG A 287 -22.37 -5.82 1.17
N ASP A 288 -21.36 -5.41 0.41
CA ASP A 288 -19.96 -5.42 0.83
C ASP A 288 -19.69 -4.31 1.89
N TYR A 289 -20.40 -3.18 1.79
CA TYR A 289 -20.33 -2.03 2.69
C TYR A 289 -21.73 -1.51 3.08
N PRO A 290 -22.42 -2.16 4.04
CA PRO A 290 -23.79 -1.78 4.44
C PRO A 290 -23.94 -0.33 4.91
N GLU A 291 -22.91 0.22 5.55
CA GLU A 291 -22.87 1.61 6.00
C GLU A 291 -23.00 2.61 4.83
N VAL A 292 -22.54 2.25 3.62
CA VAL A 292 -22.65 3.11 2.43
C VAL A 292 -24.11 3.36 2.07
N LYS A 293 -25.01 2.39 2.30
CA LYS A 293 -26.44 2.58 2.06
C LYS A 293 -27.03 3.65 2.97
N THR A 294 -26.64 3.64 4.24
CA THR A 294 -27.07 4.65 5.22
C THR A 294 -26.47 6.02 4.87
N MET A 295 -25.18 6.05 4.53
CA MET A 295 -24.49 7.25 4.07
C MET A 295 -25.19 7.87 2.85
N VAL A 296 -25.48 7.08 1.82
CA VAL A 296 -26.16 7.53 0.61
C VAL A 296 -27.50 8.16 0.94
N LYS A 297 -28.30 7.52 1.80
CA LYS A 297 -29.57 8.09 2.26
C LYS A 297 -29.39 9.42 2.98
N SER A 298 -28.38 9.55 3.84
CA SER A 298 -28.07 10.81 4.53
C SER A 298 -27.71 11.93 3.54
N ILE A 299 -26.93 11.62 2.50
CA ILE A 299 -26.56 12.57 1.45
C ILE A 299 -27.81 13.00 0.64
N CYS A 300 -28.64 12.04 0.21
CA CYS A 300 -29.90 12.32 -0.49
C CYS A 300 -30.83 13.22 0.34
N ASN A 301 -31.01 12.92 1.63
CA ASN A 301 -31.87 13.70 2.50
C ASN A 301 -31.39 15.13 2.74
N LYS A 302 -30.07 15.36 2.70
CA LYS A 302 -29.48 16.70 2.90
C LYS A 302 -29.78 17.64 1.73
N SER A 303 -29.88 17.13 0.51
CA SER A 303 -30.19 17.94 -0.68
C SER A 303 -30.92 17.09 -1.73
N PRO A 304 -32.22 16.78 -1.52
CA PRO A 304 -32.96 15.83 -2.35
C PRO A 304 -33.18 16.30 -3.79
N SER A 305 -33.09 17.60 -4.05
CA SER A 305 -33.11 18.17 -5.40
C SER A 305 -31.79 18.01 -6.16
N TYR A 306 -30.72 17.62 -5.46
CA TYR A 306 -29.37 17.48 -5.98
C TYR A 306 -28.94 16.01 -5.93
N PHE A 307 -28.99 15.38 -4.76
CA PHE A 307 -28.58 13.99 -4.59
C PHE A 307 -29.79 13.05 -4.66
N GLU A 308 -29.84 12.28 -5.73
CA GLU A 308 -30.79 11.17 -5.88
C GLU A 308 -29.98 9.88 -6.10
N GLU A 309 -30.46 8.77 -5.54
CA GLU A 309 -29.77 7.47 -5.61
C GLU A 309 -29.64 6.97 -7.07
N ARG A 310 -30.62 7.26 -7.93
CA ARG A 310 -30.57 6.92 -9.36
C ARG A 310 -29.43 7.60 -10.13
N ASN A 311 -28.85 8.66 -9.57
CA ASN A 311 -27.75 9.41 -10.19
C ASN A 311 -26.37 8.94 -9.71
N ILE A 312 -26.32 7.90 -8.88
CA ILE A 312 -25.08 7.26 -8.44
C ILE A 312 -24.61 6.30 -9.52
N GLN A 313 -23.38 6.50 -9.97
CA GLN A 313 -22.67 5.53 -10.80
C GLN A 313 -21.74 4.71 -9.92
N VAL A 314 -21.87 3.38 -10.01
CA VAL A 314 -21.02 2.42 -9.31
C VAL A 314 -20.33 1.54 -10.34
N VAL A 315 -19.00 1.53 -10.32
CA VAL A 315 -18.19 0.62 -11.13
C VAL A 315 -17.39 -0.27 -10.20
N ARG A 316 -17.48 -1.58 -10.37
CA ARG A 316 -16.74 -2.56 -9.58
C ARG A 316 -15.53 -3.06 -10.36
N PHE A 317 -14.35 -3.02 -9.76
CA PHE A 317 -13.10 -3.50 -10.37
C PHE A 317 -12.64 -4.84 -9.81
N GLY A 318 -13.24 -5.31 -8.71
CA GLY A 318 -12.89 -6.57 -8.06
C GLY A 318 -13.57 -6.74 -6.72
N TYR A 319 -13.14 -7.74 -5.94
CA TYR A 319 -13.63 -7.94 -4.59
C TYR A 319 -13.36 -6.69 -3.75
N ARG A 320 -14.42 -6.11 -3.18
CA ARG A 320 -14.34 -4.93 -2.31
C ARG A 320 -13.65 -3.71 -2.94
N ASN A 321 -13.66 -3.61 -4.26
CA ASN A 321 -13.04 -2.53 -5.03
C ASN A 321 -14.08 -1.82 -5.92
N TYR A 322 -14.42 -0.57 -5.58
CA TYR A 322 -15.54 0.18 -6.18
C TYR A 322 -15.18 1.65 -6.44
N ASN A 323 -15.51 2.16 -7.61
CA ASN A 323 -15.63 3.61 -7.83
C ASN A 323 -17.09 4.00 -7.71
N VAL A 324 -17.36 4.98 -6.84
CA VAL A 324 -18.70 5.47 -6.54
C VAL A 324 -18.71 6.98 -6.77
N CYS A 325 -19.54 7.43 -7.71
CA CYS A 325 -19.62 8.84 -8.07
C CYS A 325 -21.08 9.26 -8.24
N TRP A 326 -21.43 10.42 -7.68
CA TRP A 326 -22.65 11.10 -8.12
C TRP A 326 -22.43 11.80 -9.45
N THR A 327 -23.42 11.74 -10.32
CA THR A 327 -23.42 12.43 -11.61
C THR A 327 -24.56 13.43 -11.72
N PHE A 328 -24.33 14.52 -12.45
CA PHE A 328 -25.32 15.57 -12.71
C PHE A 328 -25.37 15.85 -14.20
N GLY A 329 -26.52 15.60 -14.84
CA GLY A 329 -26.66 15.79 -16.28
C GLY A 329 -25.67 14.98 -17.12
N GLY A 330 -25.22 13.82 -16.61
CA GLY A 330 -24.24 12.95 -17.28
C GLY A 330 -22.76 13.30 -17.01
N VAL A 331 -22.47 14.32 -16.19
CA VAL A 331 -21.09 14.69 -15.80
C VAL A 331 -20.81 14.27 -14.36
N ASN A 332 -19.61 13.72 -14.10
CA ASN A 332 -19.18 13.36 -12.75
C ASN A 332 -19.12 14.60 -11.86
N SER A 333 -19.78 14.51 -10.70
CA SER A 333 -19.70 15.52 -9.65
C SER A 333 -18.34 15.45 -8.92
N LYS A 334 -18.09 16.42 -8.03
CA LYS A 334 -16.97 16.35 -7.07
C LYS A 334 -17.23 15.34 -5.94
N THR A 335 -18.45 14.81 -5.82
CA THR A 335 -18.82 13.79 -4.83
C THR A 335 -18.53 12.41 -5.43
N CYS A 336 -17.26 12.00 -5.29
CA CYS A 336 -16.72 10.73 -5.75
C CYS A 336 -15.82 10.11 -4.68
N MET A 337 -15.85 8.78 -4.57
CA MET A 337 -14.92 8.02 -3.74
C MET A 337 -14.56 6.70 -4.42
N HIS A 338 -13.31 6.28 -4.22
CA HIS A 338 -12.76 5.04 -4.74
C HIS A 338 -12.44 4.16 -3.53
N ILE A 339 -13.17 3.08 -3.36
CA ILE A 339 -13.04 2.17 -2.22
C ILE A 339 -12.15 1.00 -2.62
N HIS A 340 -11.08 0.77 -1.87
CA HIS A 340 -10.14 -0.34 -2.01
C HIS A 340 -10.03 -1.06 -0.65
N GLY A 341 -10.93 -2.01 -0.38
CA GLY A 341 -10.95 -2.72 0.90
C GLY A 341 -11.24 -1.79 2.09
N ASN A 342 -10.23 -1.49 2.90
CA ASN A 342 -10.32 -0.54 4.03
C ASN A 342 -9.76 0.85 3.71
N VAL A 343 -9.34 1.10 2.46
CA VAL A 343 -8.82 2.38 2.02
C VAL A 343 -9.82 3.07 1.10
N ILE A 344 -10.02 4.37 1.28
CA ILE A 344 -10.86 5.20 0.41
C ILE A 344 -10.03 6.33 -0.16
N GLU A 345 -9.96 6.42 -1.47
CA GLU A 345 -9.35 7.55 -2.17
C GLU A 345 -10.43 8.51 -2.65
N ALA A 346 -10.26 9.79 -2.37
CA ALA A 346 -11.22 10.82 -2.72
C ALA A 346 -10.52 12.17 -2.93
N ASN A 347 -11.20 13.09 -3.60
CA ASN A 347 -10.74 14.48 -3.69
C ASN A 347 -11.68 15.36 -2.86
N ALA A 348 -11.11 16.29 -2.09
CA ALA A 348 -11.86 17.29 -1.33
C ALA A 348 -12.09 18.56 -2.17
N GLY A 349 -13.23 19.20 -2.00
CA GLY A 349 -13.61 20.40 -2.75
C GLY A 349 -13.11 21.70 -2.10
N SER A 350 -12.86 22.82 -2.80
CA SER A 350 -12.84 23.05 -4.25
C SER A 350 -11.44 23.47 -4.71
N LEU A 351 -10.75 22.56 -5.40
CA LEU A 351 -9.65 22.87 -6.32
C LEU A 351 -10.16 23.74 -7.50
N PRO A 352 -9.31 24.48 -8.22
CA PRO A 352 -9.76 25.50 -9.18
C PRO A 352 -10.29 24.84 -10.45
N GLY A 353 -11.55 25.10 -10.76
CA GLY A 353 -12.14 24.97 -12.08
C GLY A 353 -12.83 26.29 -12.44
N ASN A 354 -13.28 26.42 -13.68
CA ASN A 354 -14.33 27.37 -14.05
C ASN A 354 -15.59 26.53 -14.29
N GLY A 355 -16.53 26.51 -13.35
CA GLY A 355 -17.78 25.78 -13.54
C GLY A 355 -18.80 25.95 -12.42
N ALA A 356 -20.05 25.54 -12.68
CA ALA A 356 -21.16 25.63 -11.72
C ALA A 356 -20.92 24.88 -10.39
N TYR A 357 -19.87 24.04 -10.34
CA TYR A 357 -19.52 23.18 -9.22
C TYR A 357 -18.35 23.72 -8.37
N ASP A 358 -17.94 24.97 -8.59
CA ASP A 358 -16.90 25.62 -7.79
C ASP A 358 -17.40 25.93 -6.37
N GLY A 359 -16.64 25.45 -5.39
CA GLY A 359 -16.96 25.56 -3.96
C GLY A 359 -17.83 24.43 -3.39
N GLN A 360 -18.23 23.43 -4.18
CA GLN A 360 -18.94 22.24 -3.66
C GLN A 360 -17.99 21.33 -2.87
N LEU A 361 -18.52 20.66 -1.83
CA LEU A 361 -17.79 19.64 -1.07
C LEU A 361 -17.96 18.27 -1.73
N ASN A 362 -17.05 17.36 -1.41
CA ASN A 362 -17.29 15.95 -1.59
C ASN A 362 -18.14 15.42 -0.42
N GLU A 363 -19.42 15.15 -0.66
CA GLU A 363 -20.32 14.73 0.43
C GLU A 363 -19.94 13.37 1.03
N PHE A 364 -19.22 12.50 0.33
CA PHE A 364 -18.70 11.25 0.92
C PHE A 364 -17.74 11.52 2.10
N LEU A 365 -16.98 12.62 2.04
CA LEU A 365 -16.08 13.03 3.13
C LEU A 365 -16.83 13.74 4.27
N ASN A 366 -18.12 14.08 4.11
CA ASN A 366 -18.96 14.60 5.19
C ASN A 366 -19.64 13.51 6.02
N PHE A 367 -19.69 12.29 5.49
CA PHE A 367 -20.27 11.12 6.13
C PHE A 367 -19.27 9.96 6.10
N PRO A 368 -18.17 10.05 6.85
CA PRO A 368 -17.17 9.00 6.87
C PRO A 368 -17.77 7.66 7.32
N LEU A 369 -17.18 6.57 6.82
CA LEU A 369 -17.42 5.18 7.21
C LEU A 369 -16.56 4.81 8.42
N SER A 370 -16.99 3.78 9.12
CA SER A 370 -16.24 3.22 10.23
C SER A 370 -14.99 2.45 9.77
N ASN A 371 -13.92 2.50 10.58
CA ASN A 371 -12.68 1.72 10.40
C ASN A 371 -12.02 1.85 9.01
N MET A 372 -12.01 3.06 8.44
CA MET A 372 -11.43 3.32 7.12
C MET A 372 -10.22 4.24 7.20
N THR A 373 -9.33 4.09 6.21
CA THR A 373 -8.27 5.06 5.91
C THR A 373 -8.61 5.84 4.65
N TYR A 374 -8.73 7.15 4.75
CA TYR A 374 -9.03 8.05 3.65
C TYR A 374 -7.77 8.71 3.13
N LYS A 375 -7.41 8.51 1.86
CA LYS A 375 -6.39 9.30 1.17
C LYS A 375 -7.09 10.40 0.38
N VAL A 376 -6.84 11.65 0.75
CA VAL A 376 -7.53 12.81 0.19
C VAL A 376 -6.53 13.73 -0.52
N ASP A 377 -6.81 14.06 -1.77
CA ASP A 377 -6.00 14.93 -2.65
C ASP A 377 -4.51 14.54 -2.76
N GLY A 378 -4.17 13.27 -2.49
CA GLY A 378 -2.80 12.77 -2.53
C GLY A 378 -1.83 13.39 -1.50
N CYS A 379 -2.32 14.18 -0.53
CA CYS A 379 -1.50 14.84 0.49
C CYS A 379 -2.07 14.76 1.90
N PHE A 380 -3.32 14.34 2.07
CA PHE A 380 -3.95 14.14 3.37
C PHE A 380 -4.33 12.67 3.57
N ILE A 381 -4.12 12.15 4.78
CA ILE A 381 -4.55 10.82 5.19
C ILE A 381 -5.35 10.93 6.48
N TYR A 382 -6.61 10.50 6.47
CA TYR A 382 -7.44 10.42 7.67
C TYR A 382 -7.68 8.97 8.03
N THR A 383 -7.80 8.64 9.32
CA THR A 383 -8.23 7.31 9.77
C THR A 383 -9.40 7.46 10.71
N THR A 384 -10.40 6.60 10.54
CA THR A 384 -11.62 6.59 11.36
C THR A 384 -11.70 5.34 12.24
N ASP A 385 -12.37 5.47 13.38
CA ASP A 385 -12.66 4.33 14.26
C ASP A 385 -14.01 3.65 13.93
N TYR A 386 -14.40 2.68 14.76
CA TYR A 386 -15.65 1.93 14.61
C TYR A 386 -16.93 2.79 14.73
N MET A 387 -16.83 4.05 15.21
CA MET A 387 -17.93 5.00 15.29
C MET A 387 -17.89 6.05 14.15
N ALA A 388 -16.99 5.85 13.18
CA ALA A 388 -16.66 6.77 12.10
C ALA A 388 -16.16 8.15 12.59
N ARG A 389 -15.51 8.21 13.76
CA ARG A 389 -14.83 9.43 14.24
C ARG A 389 -13.41 9.47 13.68
N THR A 390 -12.94 10.63 13.24
CA THR A 390 -11.54 10.81 12.81
C THR A 390 -10.60 10.67 14.01
N ILE A 391 -9.82 9.60 14.07
CA ILE A 391 -8.83 9.36 15.14
C ILE A 391 -7.41 9.80 14.76
N SER A 392 -7.13 9.96 13.46
CA SER A 392 -5.87 10.53 13.00
C SER A 392 -6.03 11.31 11.70
N ALA A 393 -5.24 12.37 11.56
CA ALA A 393 -5.06 13.14 10.32
C ALA A 393 -3.57 13.36 10.08
N THR A 394 -3.05 12.89 8.95
CA THR A 394 -1.67 13.10 8.49
C THR A 394 -1.69 13.99 7.26
N ALA A 395 -0.74 14.91 7.16
CA ALA A 395 -0.63 15.81 6.03
C ALA A 395 0.83 16.04 5.64
N ASP A 396 1.12 15.95 4.35
CA ASP A 396 2.30 16.57 3.74
C ASP A 396 1.94 18.02 3.39
N ILE A 397 2.29 18.94 4.29
CA ILE A 397 1.90 20.34 4.20
C ILE A 397 2.64 21.02 3.05
N SER A 398 3.94 20.72 2.88
CA SER A 398 4.73 21.31 1.79
C SER A 398 4.21 20.86 0.42
N LYS A 399 3.81 19.59 0.26
CA LYS A 399 3.14 19.12 -0.95
C LYS A 399 1.80 19.80 -1.14
N ALA A 400 0.93 19.81 -0.12
CA ALA A 400 -0.40 20.40 -0.21
C ALA A 400 -0.38 21.88 -0.63
N VAL A 401 0.53 22.69 -0.09
CA VAL A 401 0.66 24.11 -0.44
C VAL A 401 1.20 24.30 -1.87
N ARG A 402 2.09 23.42 -2.34
CA ARG A 402 2.64 23.49 -3.71
C ARG A 402 1.68 23.00 -4.78
N THR A 403 0.92 21.93 -4.50
CA THR A 403 0.13 21.23 -5.52
C THR A 403 -1.34 21.61 -5.53
N LEU A 404 -1.88 22.10 -4.41
CA LEU A 404 -3.31 22.42 -4.29
C LEU A 404 -3.57 23.92 -4.27
N HIS A 405 -4.69 24.30 -4.87
CA HIS A 405 -5.16 25.69 -4.91
C HIS A 405 -6.65 25.73 -4.55
N ARG A 406 -6.95 25.61 -3.26
CA ARG A 406 -8.34 25.47 -2.80
C ARG A 406 -9.00 26.83 -2.59
N ARG A 407 -10.13 27.06 -3.25
CA ARG A 407 -11.05 28.17 -2.94
C ARG A 407 -12.15 27.65 -2.02
N GLN A 408 -12.11 28.05 -0.74
CA GLN A 408 -13.15 27.69 0.22
C GLN A 408 -14.15 28.83 0.38
N LYS A 409 -15.44 28.49 0.41
CA LYS A 409 -16.51 29.40 0.85
C LYS A 409 -16.56 29.42 2.37
N ASP A 410 -17.03 30.52 2.95
CA ASP A 410 -17.39 30.54 4.37
C ASP A 410 -18.51 29.50 4.62
N ARG A 411 -18.30 28.68 5.64
CA ARG A 411 -19.13 27.53 6.04
C ARG A 411 -19.37 27.50 7.54
N SER A 412 -19.26 28.66 8.19
CA SER A 412 -19.37 28.80 9.64
C SER A 412 -20.70 28.27 10.20
N SER A 413 -21.80 28.35 9.44
CA SER A 413 -23.10 27.81 9.85
C SER A 413 -23.15 26.27 9.74
N GLU A 414 -22.59 25.68 8.68
CA GLU A 414 -22.47 24.22 8.56
C GLU A 414 -21.59 23.63 9.65
N TYR A 415 -20.44 24.27 9.93
CA TYR A 415 -19.52 23.83 10.97
C TYR A 415 -20.18 23.82 12.35
N LYS A 416 -20.98 24.83 12.70
CA LYS A 416 -21.75 24.85 13.96
C LYS A 416 -22.75 23.70 14.07
N ASN A 417 -23.42 23.35 12.97
CA ASN A 417 -24.31 22.19 12.95
C ASN A 417 -23.54 20.89 13.17
N TRP A 418 -22.40 20.71 12.50
CA TRP A 418 -21.57 19.52 12.69
C TRP A 418 -21.00 19.42 14.11
N VAL A 419 -20.60 20.54 14.72
CA VAL A 419 -20.16 20.59 16.12
C VAL A 419 -21.24 20.07 17.03
N ARG A 420 -22.48 20.55 16.89
CA ARG A 420 -23.63 20.06 17.66
C ARG A 420 -23.86 18.56 17.45
N ASP A 421 -23.74 18.08 16.21
CA ASP A 421 -23.91 16.66 15.86
C ASP A 421 -22.74 15.77 16.32
N MET A 422 -21.65 16.36 16.82
CA MET A 422 -20.44 15.68 17.29
C MET A 422 -20.21 15.87 18.79
N ASP A 423 -21.28 16.05 19.57
CA ASP A 423 -21.23 16.27 21.03
C ASP A 423 -20.42 17.51 21.44
N GLY A 424 -20.33 18.49 20.53
CA GLY A 424 -19.68 19.77 20.79
C GLY A 424 -20.43 20.59 21.85
N LYS A 425 -19.67 21.41 22.55
CA LYS A 425 -20.15 22.35 23.57
C LYS A 425 -20.54 23.68 22.94
N LEU A 426 -21.24 24.52 23.72
CA LEU A 426 -21.73 25.82 23.25
C LEU A 426 -20.60 26.76 22.79
N ASP A 427 -19.43 26.64 23.40
CA ASP A 427 -18.23 27.42 23.12
C ASP A 427 -17.24 26.71 22.17
N ASP A 428 -17.61 25.55 21.62
CA ASP A 428 -16.83 24.89 20.58
C ASP A 428 -17.10 25.49 19.20
N ASP A 429 -16.05 25.56 18.41
CA ASP A 429 -16.08 25.81 16.98
C ASP A 429 -15.79 24.54 16.18
N GLY A 430 -16.02 24.60 14.86
CA GLY A 430 -15.56 23.58 13.92
C GLY A 430 -14.06 23.74 13.66
N GLY A 431 -13.25 23.18 14.55
CA GLY A 431 -11.79 23.19 14.45
C GLY A 431 -11.33 22.32 13.28
N HIS A 432 -10.58 22.93 12.35
CA HIS A 432 -9.91 22.17 11.30
C HIS A 432 -8.69 21.45 11.90
N LEU A 433 -8.50 20.17 11.61
CA LEU A 433 -7.28 19.46 11.97
C LEU A 433 -6.11 19.95 11.10
N ILE A 434 -6.34 20.01 9.79
CA ILE A 434 -5.44 20.68 8.86
C ILE A 434 -6.09 22.00 8.44
N ALA A 435 -5.46 23.12 8.77
CA ALA A 435 -6.00 24.45 8.54
C ALA A 435 -6.20 24.78 7.05
N THR A 436 -7.20 25.61 6.74
CA THR A 436 -7.47 26.11 5.38
C THR A 436 -6.24 26.74 4.71
N ARG A 437 -5.38 27.42 5.47
CA ARG A 437 -4.15 28.04 4.95
C ARG A 437 -3.13 27.05 4.35
N PHE A 438 -3.28 25.76 4.67
CA PHE A 438 -2.50 24.67 4.12
C PHE A 438 -3.26 23.88 3.05
N ASN A 439 -4.32 24.48 2.50
CA ASN A 439 -5.32 23.78 1.70
C ASN A 439 -5.94 22.59 2.46
N GLY A 440 -6.16 22.67 3.77
CA GLY A 440 -6.90 21.61 4.47
C GLY A 440 -8.33 21.44 3.91
N PRO A 441 -8.87 20.21 3.77
CA PRO A 441 -10.26 19.97 3.36
C PRO A 441 -11.28 20.73 4.22
N ALA A 442 -12.40 21.17 3.61
CA ALA A 442 -13.51 21.83 4.32
C ALA A 442 -14.58 20.82 4.77
N GLU A 443 -14.40 19.56 4.41
CA GLU A 443 -15.30 18.45 4.70
C GLU A 443 -15.20 17.99 6.14
N ARG A 444 -16.31 17.44 6.65
CA ARG A 444 -16.48 17.04 8.06
C ARG A 444 -15.37 16.12 8.56
N ILE A 445 -14.79 15.26 7.72
CA ILE A 445 -13.67 14.39 8.09
C ILE A 445 -12.46 15.14 8.69
N ASN A 446 -12.26 16.41 8.30
CA ASN A 446 -11.20 17.28 8.78
C ASN A 446 -11.67 18.26 9.88
N ILE A 447 -12.93 18.19 10.32
CA ILE A 447 -13.53 19.10 11.30
C ILE A 447 -13.86 18.36 12.60
N VAL A 448 -13.45 18.92 13.73
CA VAL A 448 -13.80 18.40 15.06
C VAL A 448 -14.29 19.53 15.98
N PRO A 449 -15.13 19.22 16.99
CA PRO A 449 -15.46 20.20 18.03
C PRO A 449 -14.21 20.58 18.81
N MET A 450 -13.89 21.86 18.79
CA MET A 450 -12.69 22.40 19.42
C MET A 450 -13.03 23.71 20.13
N THR A 451 -12.60 23.86 21.38
CA THR A 451 -12.94 25.04 22.19
C THR A 451 -12.44 26.32 21.51
N SER A 452 -13.31 27.33 21.39
CA SER A 452 -13.03 28.59 20.67
C SER A 452 -11.75 29.28 21.16
N SER A 453 -11.50 29.27 22.47
CA SER A 453 -10.31 29.88 23.09
C SER A 453 -9.01 29.13 22.76
N PHE A 454 -9.09 27.84 22.48
CA PHE A 454 -7.96 27.01 22.04
C PHE A 454 -7.74 27.14 20.53
N GLN A 455 -8.82 27.18 19.72
CA GLN A 455 -8.76 27.21 18.26
C GLN A 455 -8.44 28.59 17.68
N ARG A 456 -9.21 29.64 17.98
CA ARG A 456 -9.18 30.91 17.20
C ARG A 456 -7.88 31.69 17.36
N ASN A 457 -7.62 32.11 18.59
CA ASN A 457 -6.42 32.86 19.00
C ASN A 457 -5.69 32.14 20.13
N GLY A 458 -5.91 30.83 20.25
CA GLY A 458 -5.33 30.01 21.29
C GLY A 458 -4.04 29.35 20.87
N VAL A 459 -3.62 28.38 21.69
CA VAL A 459 -2.40 27.61 21.50
C VAL A 459 -2.41 26.86 20.15
N TRP A 460 -3.57 26.37 19.69
CA TRP A 460 -3.67 25.68 18.40
C TRP A 460 -3.28 26.58 17.23
N ALA A 461 -3.98 27.70 17.05
CA ALA A 461 -3.67 28.64 15.96
C ALA A 461 -2.28 29.28 16.11
N ASN A 462 -1.90 29.69 17.32
CA ASN A 462 -0.70 30.51 17.51
C ASN A 462 0.59 29.70 17.59
N GLU A 463 0.57 28.49 18.13
CA GLU A 463 1.79 27.69 18.28
C GLU A 463 1.92 26.57 17.27
N PHE A 464 0.81 25.93 16.90
CA PHE A 464 0.84 24.81 15.96
C PHE A 464 0.73 25.31 14.52
N GLU A 465 -0.41 25.93 14.18
CA GLU A 465 -0.65 26.36 12.80
C GLU A 465 0.33 27.46 12.34
N ARG A 466 0.62 28.45 13.18
CA ARG A 466 1.55 29.53 12.82
C ARG A 466 3.00 29.04 12.66
N ASN A 467 3.44 28.09 13.48
CA ASN A 467 4.79 27.53 13.36
C ASN A 467 4.94 26.79 12.02
N MET A 468 4.00 25.93 11.69
CA MET A 468 3.98 25.26 10.38
C MET A 468 3.91 26.28 9.23
N ALA A 469 3.10 27.34 9.35
CA ALA A 469 3.01 28.37 8.32
C ALA A 469 4.33 29.10 8.09
N ASN A 470 5.03 29.47 9.17
CA ASN A 470 6.34 30.11 9.07
C ASN A 470 7.38 29.18 8.46
N ALA A 471 7.35 27.89 8.82
CA ALA A 471 8.25 26.89 8.26
C ALA A 471 8.04 26.70 6.75
N VAL A 472 6.79 26.50 6.30
CA VAL A 472 6.46 26.36 4.88
C VAL A 472 6.86 27.60 4.08
N ASN A 473 6.60 28.80 4.62
CA ASN A 473 6.99 30.07 3.99
C ASN A 473 8.52 30.23 3.89
N SER A 474 9.28 29.54 4.74
CA SER A 474 10.75 29.51 4.70
C SER A 474 11.30 28.42 3.78
N VAL A 475 10.47 27.86 2.88
CA VAL A 475 10.79 26.78 1.92
C VAL A 475 11.22 25.47 2.59
N LYS A 476 10.77 25.25 3.83
CA LYS A 476 11.08 24.02 4.58
C LYS A 476 10.16 22.88 4.19
N SER A 477 10.65 21.65 4.32
CA SER A 477 9.82 20.44 4.24
C SER A 477 9.03 20.30 5.54
N VAL A 478 7.70 20.24 5.45
CA VAL A 478 6.79 20.19 6.59
C VAL A 478 5.76 19.09 6.39
N SER A 479 5.75 18.14 7.32
CA SER A 479 4.71 17.11 7.43
C SER A 479 4.23 17.01 8.87
N THR A 480 2.97 16.63 9.07
CA THR A 480 2.41 16.51 10.41
C THR A 480 1.44 15.35 10.52
N LYS A 481 1.46 14.66 11.66
CA LYS A 481 0.43 13.71 12.09
C LYS A 481 -0.26 14.27 13.32
N ILE A 482 -1.58 14.24 13.32
CA ILE A 482 -2.44 14.64 14.43
C ILE A 482 -3.20 13.38 14.86
N GLU A 483 -3.19 13.09 16.16
CA GLU A 483 -3.87 11.97 16.78
C GLU A 483 -4.88 12.48 17.80
N LEU A 484 -6.11 11.98 17.70
CA LEU A 484 -7.23 12.44 18.51
C LEU A 484 -7.59 11.38 19.54
N SER A 485 -7.79 11.82 20.78
CA SER A 485 -8.25 10.97 21.87
C SER A 485 -9.68 11.35 22.26
N TYR A 486 -10.54 10.35 22.37
CA TYR A 486 -11.96 10.47 22.70
C TYR A 486 -12.26 9.83 24.05
N SER A 487 -13.30 10.33 24.72
CA SER A 487 -13.77 9.77 25.99
C SER A 487 -14.95 8.84 25.70
N ALA A 488 -14.75 7.53 25.85
CA ALA A 488 -15.76 6.51 25.60
C ALA A 488 -16.48 6.73 24.25
N SER A 489 -17.81 6.90 24.28
CA SER A 489 -18.66 7.10 23.10
C SER A 489 -18.77 8.55 22.62
N SER A 490 -18.11 9.52 23.27
CA SER A 490 -18.20 10.92 22.86
C SER A 490 -17.60 11.15 21.48
N ARG A 491 -18.27 11.93 20.63
CA ARG A 491 -17.79 12.37 19.32
C ARG A 491 -16.92 13.63 19.39
N ARG A 492 -16.76 14.22 20.57
CA ARG A 492 -15.85 15.34 20.84
C ARG A 492 -14.50 14.81 21.34
N PRO A 493 -13.37 15.16 20.71
CA PRO A 493 -12.06 14.78 21.23
C PRO A 493 -11.74 15.57 22.49
N TRP A 494 -11.17 14.92 23.50
CA TRP A 494 -10.70 15.61 24.71
C TRP A 494 -9.22 16.01 24.61
N LYS A 495 -8.45 15.37 23.73
CA LYS A 495 -7.03 15.65 23.50
C LYS A 495 -6.64 15.48 22.04
N LEU A 496 -5.71 16.33 21.59
CA LEU A 496 -5.04 16.25 20.31
C LEU A 496 -3.53 16.14 20.55
N SER A 497 -2.87 15.18 19.93
CA SER A 497 -1.40 15.05 19.95
C SER A 497 -0.86 15.24 18.55
N THR A 498 0.22 16.01 18.41
CA THR A 498 0.83 16.32 17.13
C THR A 498 2.26 15.82 17.09
N THR A 499 2.63 15.25 15.96
CA THR A 499 3.98 14.81 15.61
C THR A 499 4.30 15.47 14.28
N THR A 500 5.16 16.49 14.32
CA THR A 500 5.44 17.37 13.18
C THR A 500 6.92 17.27 12.82
N TYR A 501 7.21 17.11 11.54
CA TYR A 501 8.56 17.13 10.99
C TYR A 501 8.76 18.43 10.22
N ILE A 502 9.80 19.20 10.58
CA ILE A 502 10.22 20.41 9.86
C ILE A 502 11.70 20.23 9.49
N ASP A 503 12.00 20.10 8.20
CA ASP A 503 13.35 19.78 7.69
C ASP A 503 14.02 18.62 8.44
N GLY A 504 13.29 17.51 8.58
CA GLY A 504 13.78 16.32 9.30
C GLY A 504 13.79 16.45 10.83
N ARG A 505 13.56 17.63 11.40
CA ARG A 505 13.48 17.81 12.87
C ARG A 505 12.09 17.45 13.36
N LEU A 506 12.03 16.48 14.26
CA LEU A 506 10.80 16.04 14.89
C LEU A 506 10.41 16.93 16.07
N MET A 507 9.13 17.31 16.12
CA MET A 507 8.49 18.00 17.24
C MET A 507 7.25 17.25 17.65
N HIS A 508 7.14 16.90 18.93
CA HIS A 508 5.94 16.31 19.52
C HIS A 508 5.29 17.28 20.51
N LYS A 509 3.97 17.48 20.41
CA LYS A 509 3.19 18.28 21.36
C LYS A 509 1.84 17.63 21.64
N SER A 510 1.32 17.84 22.85
CA SER A 510 0.01 17.36 23.27
C SER A 510 -0.82 18.52 23.79
N TYR A 511 -2.06 18.61 23.32
CA TYR A 511 -2.99 19.69 23.63
C TYR A 511 -4.27 19.13 24.25
N GLN A 512 -4.70 19.74 25.35
CA GLN A 512 -5.96 19.40 26.00
C GLN A 512 -7.07 20.27 25.40
N ASN A 513 -8.11 19.64 24.85
CA ASN A 513 -9.31 20.33 24.37
C ASN A 513 -10.26 20.61 25.57
N LYS A 514 -9.76 21.42 26.52
CA LYS A 514 -10.42 21.74 27.78
C LYS A 514 -11.71 22.50 27.53
N ALA A 515 -12.71 22.25 28.38
CA ALA A 515 -13.90 23.09 28.46
C ALA A 515 -13.53 24.50 28.94
#